data_AF-A0A150QYF8-F1
#
_entry.id   AF-A0A150QYF8-F1
#
_cell.length_a   1.000
_cell.length_b   1.000
_cell.length_c   1.000
_cell.angle_alpha   90.00
_cell.angle_beta   90.00
_cell.angle_gamma   90.00
#
_symmetry.space_group_name_H-M   'P 1'
#
loop_
_entity.id
_entity.type
_entity.pdbx_description
1 polymer ?
#
loop_
_entity_poly.entity_id
_entity_poly.type
_entity_poly.pdbx_seq_one_letter_code
_entity_poly.pdbx_strand_id
1 'polypeptide(L)'
;MTMQKKRKVLRAPFLVTVAAAASFAGAVALPGCDPTVDDGSCPEGMACNPPPTACPEEMPVPGSRCDTDEPSCSYIDGCDNPIDYACVDGAWRVEHELSCNPPPPPPACPEAMPKRGSSCDADDGSCSYIDGCDNPISYRCAEGAWRVESEISCNPPPPACPESLPTAGSACELPGESCSYDGPPDCPQPTTVTCGADGTWSVTIAVSCNPPPPP
;
A
#
# COMPACT_ATOMS: atom_id res chain seq x y z
N MET A 1 6.63 -44.01 18.05
CA MET A 1 5.66 -43.56 17.03
C MET A 1 6.42 -42.83 15.93
N THR A 2 6.59 -43.45 14.76
CA THR A 2 7.37 -42.92 13.63
C THR A 2 6.46 -42.11 12.71
N MET A 3 6.65 -40.79 12.64
CA MET A 3 5.89 -39.93 11.73
C MET A 3 6.36 -40.12 10.28
N GLN A 4 5.48 -40.63 9.43
CA GLN A 4 5.72 -40.69 7.98
C GLN A 4 5.50 -39.32 7.35
N LYS A 5 6.57 -38.75 6.77
CA LYS A 5 6.53 -37.51 5.99
C LYS A 5 5.88 -37.79 4.62
N LYS A 6 4.63 -37.35 4.42
CA LYS A 6 3.94 -37.38 3.12
C LYS A 6 4.68 -36.48 2.13
N ARG A 7 5.27 -37.07 1.10
CA ARG A 7 5.82 -36.34 -0.06
C ARG A 7 4.66 -35.85 -0.93
N LYS A 8 4.53 -34.53 -1.09
CA LYS A 8 3.58 -33.91 -2.03
C LYS A 8 4.11 -34.08 -3.46
N VAL A 9 3.30 -34.70 -4.31
CA VAL A 9 3.58 -34.89 -5.73
C VAL A 9 3.44 -33.54 -6.45
N LEU A 10 4.52 -33.06 -7.05
CA LEU A 10 4.51 -31.89 -7.92
C LEU A 10 3.77 -32.24 -9.21
N ARG A 11 2.64 -31.56 -9.47
CA ARG A 11 1.92 -31.66 -10.75
C ARG A 11 2.74 -30.92 -11.81
N ALA A 12 3.02 -31.60 -12.92
CA ALA A 12 3.76 -31.03 -14.04
C ALA A 12 3.00 -29.86 -14.70
N PRO A 13 3.69 -28.85 -15.25
CA PRO A 13 3.06 -27.78 -15.98
C PRO A 13 2.46 -28.29 -17.29
N PHE A 14 1.24 -27.86 -17.59
CA PHE A 14 0.57 -28.12 -18.86
C PHE A 14 1.26 -27.31 -19.96
N LEU A 15 1.88 -28.00 -20.92
CA LEU A 15 2.36 -27.40 -22.16
C LEU A 15 1.15 -27.12 -23.06
N VAL A 16 0.85 -25.83 -23.28
CA VAL A 16 -0.15 -25.39 -24.26
C VAL A 16 0.58 -25.10 -25.56
N THR A 17 0.41 -25.98 -26.54
CA THR A 17 0.92 -25.79 -27.91
C THR A 17 -0.13 -25.03 -28.71
N VAL A 18 0.13 -23.75 -29.02
CA VAL A 18 -0.71 -22.98 -29.94
C VAL A 18 -0.16 -23.16 -31.35
N ALA A 19 -0.90 -23.89 -32.19
CA ALA A 19 -0.71 -23.89 -33.62
C ALA A 19 -1.73 -22.90 -34.23
N ALA A 20 -1.25 -21.87 -34.90
CA ALA A 20 -2.09 -21.00 -35.73
C ALA A 20 -1.49 -20.90 -37.12
N ALA A 21 -2.34 -21.18 -38.11
CA ALA A 21 -2.02 -21.52 -39.48
C ALA A 21 -1.67 -20.29 -40.34
N ALA A 22 -0.60 -20.40 -41.12
CA ALA A 22 -0.31 -19.48 -42.22
C ALA A 22 -1.30 -19.73 -43.37
N SER A 23 -2.20 -18.77 -43.61
CA SER A 23 -3.06 -18.78 -44.79
C SER A 23 -2.44 -17.87 -45.85
N PHE A 24 -1.86 -18.48 -46.88
CA PHE A 24 -1.53 -17.81 -48.13
C PHE A 24 -2.83 -17.53 -48.90
N ALA A 25 -3.13 -16.26 -49.19
CA ALA A 25 -4.10 -15.90 -50.20
C ALA A 25 -3.83 -14.50 -50.78
N GLY A 26 -3.55 -14.47 -52.09
CA GLY A 26 -4.04 -13.40 -52.96
C GLY A 26 -3.14 -12.18 -53.17
N ALA A 27 -2.14 -12.32 -54.03
CA ALA A 27 -1.59 -11.19 -54.75
C ALA A 27 -2.66 -10.62 -55.70
N VAL A 28 -3.10 -9.37 -55.45
CA VAL A 28 -3.82 -8.55 -56.42
C VAL A 28 -2.89 -7.40 -56.79
N ALA A 29 -2.30 -7.49 -57.98
CA ALA A 29 -1.55 -6.39 -58.58
C ALA A 29 -2.54 -5.28 -59.00
N LEU A 30 -2.40 -4.10 -58.41
CA LEU A 30 -2.97 -2.86 -58.94
C LEU A 30 -1.86 -2.00 -59.55
N PRO A 31 -2.14 -1.27 -60.65
CA PRO A 31 -1.13 -0.53 -61.39
C PRO A 31 -0.84 0.84 -60.76
N GLY A 32 0.45 1.15 -60.61
CA GLY A 32 1.04 2.47 -60.80
C GLY A 32 0.60 3.60 -59.86
N CYS A 33 1.39 3.82 -58.80
CA CYS A 33 1.59 5.17 -58.26
C CYS A 33 3.07 5.51 -58.39
N ASP A 34 3.35 6.38 -59.37
CA ASP A 34 4.64 7.02 -59.61
C ASP A 34 4.62 8.35 -58.84
N PRO A 35 5.38 8.54 -57.73
CA PRO A 35 5.44 9.84 -57.09
C PRO A 35 6.50 10.67 -57.81
N THR A 36 6.09 11.32 -58.90
CA THR A 36 6.84 12.47 -59.40
C THR A 36 6.63 13.61 -58.39
N VAL A 37 7.64 13.84 -57.56
CA VAL A 37 7.67 14.98 -56.62
C VAL A 37 7.85 16.25 -57.45
N ASP A 38 6.74 16.93 -57.74
CA ASP A 38 6.76 18.28 -58.30
C ASP A 38 6.94 19.25 -57.13
N ASP A 39 8.07 19.95 -57.12
CA ASP A 39 8.43 21.00 -56.15
C ASP A 39 7.54 22.24 -56.42
N GLY A 40 6.28 22.13 -56.00
CA GLY A 40 5.21 23.08 -56.29
C GLY A 40 4.87 23.94 -55.09
N SER A 41 5.38 25.18 -55.10
CA SER A 41 4.96 26.26 -54.19
C SER A 41 3.44 26.38 -54.07
N CYS A 42 2.86 26.19 -52.86
CA CYS A 42 1.43 26.44 -52.59
C CYS A 42 1.10 27.93 -52.92
N PRO A 43 0.13 28.23 -53.80
CA PRO A 43 -0.31 29.60 -54.06
C PRO A 43 -1.07 30.19 -52.85
N GLU A 44 -0.89 31.49 -52.60
CA GLU A 44 -1.51 32.23 -51.50
C GLU A 44 -3.06 32.12 -51.56
N GLY A 45 -3.66 31.48 -50.56
CA GLY A 45 -5.11 31.51 -50.32
C GLY A 45 -5.86 30.18 -50.36
N MET A 46 -5.19 29.03 -50.61
CA MET A 46 -5.79 27.70 -50.42
C MET A 46 -5.13 27.01 -49.23
N ALA A 47 -5.96 26.61 -48.24
CA ALA A 47 -5.50 25.81 -47.11
C ALA A 47 -4.92 24.49 -47.65
N CYS A 48 -3.59 24.37 -47.67
CA CYS A 48 -2.94 23.09 -47.90
C CYS A 48 -3.44 22.17 -46.77
N ASN A 49 -4.14 21.08 -47.12
CA ASN A 49 -4.66 20.13 -46.14
C ASN A 49 -3.46 19.65 -45.30
N PRO A 50 -3.44 19.83 -43.97
CA PRO A 50 -2.30 19.43 -43.17
C PRO A 50 -2.00 17.95 -43.45
N PRO A 51 -0.71 17.54 -43.52
CA PRO A 51 -0.38 16.13 -43.67
C PRO A 51 -1.14 15.35 -42.59
N PRO A 52 -1.73 14.18 -42.90
CA PRO A 52 -2.47 13.42 -41.91
C PRO A 52 -1.54 13.15 -40.73
N THR A 53 -1.88 13.71 -39.58
CA THR A 53 -1.17 13.50 -38.32
C THR A 53 -1.38 12.03 -37.93
N ALA A 54 -0.55 11.13 -38.48
CA ALA A 54 -0.74 9.69 -38.37
C ALA A 54 -0.44 9.14 -36.97
N CYS A 55 0.28 9.92 -36.17
CA CYS A 55 0.60 9.63 -34.77
C CYS A 55 -0.24 10.52 -33.86
N PRO A 56 -0.99 9.98 -32.89
CA PRO A 56 -1.61 10.82 -31.86
C PRO A 56 -0.54 11.62 -31.10
N GLU A 57 -0.90 12.82 -30.64
CA GLU A 57 0.01 13.66 -29.84
C GLU A 57 0.35 13.00 -28.49
N GLU A 58 -0.63 12.31 -27.89
CA GLU A 58 -0.45 11.53 -26.69
C GLU A 58 -0.10 10.07 -27.01
N MET A 59 0.70 9.45 -26.14
CA MET A 59 1.03 8.03 -26.25
C MET A 59 -0.25 7.18 -26.23
N PRO A 60 -0.52 6.38 -27.27
CA PRO A 60 -1.75 5.60 -27.34
C PRO A 60 -1.72 4.46 -26.33
N VAL A 61 -2.89 4.13 -25.77
CA VAL A 61 -3.02 2.94 -24.90
C VAL A 61 -2.89 1.68 -25.76
N PRO A 62 -2.05 0.69 -25.40
CA PRO A 62 -1.97 -0.58 -26.12
C PRO A 62 -3.36 -1.22 -26.31
N GLY A 63 -3.68 -1.59 -27.54
CA GLY A 63 -4.99 -2.15 -27.93
C GLY A 63 -6.07 -1.11 -28.27
N SER A 64 -5.79 0.19 -28.12
CA SER A 64 -6.69 1.24 -28.62
C SER A 64 -6.73 1.28 -30.15
N ARG A 65 -7.84 1.79 -30.71
CA ARG A 65 -8.05 1.82 -32.16
C ARG A 65 -7.13 2.84 -32.83
N CYS A 66 -6.64 2.50 -34.01
CA CYS A 66 -5.94 3.40 -34.92
C CYS A 66 -6.63 3.38 -36.30
N ASP A 67 -6.72 4.55 -36.93
CA ASP A 67 -7.50 4.77 -38.16
C ASP A 67 -6.69 4.60 -39.45
N THR A 68 -5.36 4.47 -39.33
CA THR A 68 -4.45 4.36 -40.48
C THR A 68 -3.76 3.01 -40.44
N ASP A 69 -3.70 2.31 -41.56
CA ASP A 69 -2.91 1.08 -41.71
C ASP A 69 -1.40 1.45 -41.67
N GLU A 70 -0.66 0.88 -40.72
CA GLU A 70 0.82 0.96 -40.58
C GLU A 70 1.52 2.28 -40.18
N PRO A 71 0.96 3.23 -39.39
CA PRO A 71 1.79 4.21 -38.71
C PRO A 71 2.68 3.54 -37.65
N SER A 72 3.98 3.80 -37.74
CA SER A 72 4.96 3.56 -36.68
C SER A 72 5.30 4.89 -36.05
N CYS A 73 5.07 5.00 -34.75
CA CYS A 73 5.20 6.23 -33.98
C CYS A 73 6.11 5.99 -32.78
N SER A 74 7.16 6.80 -32.64
CA SER A 74 8.05 6.75 -31.49
C SER A 74 7.63 7.81 -30.47
N TYR A 75 7.40 7.37 -29.24
CA TYR A 75 7.10 8.24 -28.09
C TYR A 75 8.24 8.16 -27.09
N ILE A 76 8.35 9.18 -26.24
CA ILE A 76 9.26 9.15 -25.10
C ILE A 76 8.47 8.74 -23.86
N ASP A 77 8.91 7.70 -23.16
CA ASP A 77 8.29 7.26 -21.92
C ASP A 77 8.68 8.14 -20.72
N GLY A 78 8.16 7.80 -19.54
CA GLY A 78 8.52 8.49 -18.28
C GLY A 78 9.99 8.33 -17.85
N CYS A 79 10.80 7.62 -18.63
CA CYS A 79 12.20 7.31 -18.37
C CYS A 79 13.12 7.80 -19.52
N ASP A 80 12.63 8.72 -20.36
CA ASP A 80 13.34 9.28 -21.51
C ASP A 80 13.76 8.23 -22.57
N ASN A 81 13.14 7.03 -22.57
CA ASN A 81 13.41 6.00 -23.58
C ASN A 81 12.44 6.14 -24.75
N PRO A 82 12.92 5.96 -25.99
CA PRO A 82 12.04 5.82 -27.13
C PRO A 82 11.25 4.50 -27.02
N ILE A 83 9.92 4.59 -27.07
CA ILE A 83 9.01 3.46 -27.22
C ILE A 83 8.31 3.57 -28.57
N ASP A 84 8.47 2.53 -29.38
CA ASP A 84 7.84 2.44 -30.70
C ASP A 84 6.47 1.77 -30.61
N TYR A 85 5.46 2.47 -31.13
CA TYR A 85 4.10 1.99 -31.29
C TYR A 85 3.78 1.81 -32.77
N ALA A 86 3.28 0.63 -33.12
CA ALA A 86 2.79 0.32 -34.46
C ALA A 86 1.29 0.07 -34.43
N CYS A 87 0.56 0.62 -35.41
CA CYS A 87 -0.82 0.23 -35.64
C CYS A 87 -0.85 -1.08 -36.45
N VAL A 88 -1.31 -2.16 -35.81
CA VAL A 88 -1.41 -3.49 -36.42
C VAL A 88 -2.85 -3.96 -36.32
N ASP A 89 -3.46 -4.27 -37.46
CA ASP A 89 -4.87 -4.68 -37.57
C ASP A 89 -5.86 -3.68 -36.95
N GLY A 90 -5.57 -2.37 -37.11
CA GLY A 90 -6.40 -1.29 -36.55
C GLY A 90 -6.31 -1.14 -35.03
N ALA A 91 -5.29 -1.72 -34.38
CA ALA A 91 -5.00 -1.51 -32.97
C ALA A 91 -3.51 -1.16 -32.71
N TRP A 92 -3.27 -0.20 -31.81
CA TRP A 92 -1.93 0.18 -31.37
C TRP A 92 -1.26 -0.95 -30.59
N ARG A 93 -0.02 -1.27 -30.96
CA ARG A 93 0.83 -2.27 -30.30
C ARG A 93 2.21 -1.70 -30.02
N VAL A 94 2.82 -2.12 -28.91
CA VAL A 94 4.20 -1.80 -28.56
C VAL A 94 5.13 -2.77 -29.27
N GLU A 95 6.08 -2.28 -30.05
CA GLU A 95 7.07 -3.14 -30.74
C GLU A 95 8.28 -3.47 -29.86
N HIS A 96 8.65 -2.57 -28.94
CA HIS A 96 9.72 -2.78 -27.98
C HIS A 96 9.33 -2.27 -26.59
N GLU A 97 9.09 -3.20 -25.65
CA GLU A 97 9.03 -2.88 -24.23
C GLU A 97 10.46 -2.72 -23.69
N LEU A 98 11.00 -1.52 -23.79
CA LEU A 98 12.22 -1.18 -23.06
C LEU A 98 11.84 -0.91 -21.60
N SER A 99 12.14 -1.87 -20.73
CA SER A 99 12.02 -1.68 -19.28
C SER A 99 12.98 -0.59 -18.82
N CYS A 100 12.50 0.38 -18.04
CA CYS A 100 13.36 1.37 -17.39
C CYS A 100 14.47 0.66 -16.61
N ASN A 101 15.73 0.97 -16.95
CA ASN A 101 16.90 0.50 -16.23
C ASN A 101 17.80 1.72 -15.91
N PRO A 102 17.81 2.19 -14.66
CA PRO A 102 17.22 1.57 -13.46
C PRO A 102 15.68 1.66 -13.44
N PRO A 103 15.00 0.76 -12.69
CA PRO A 103 13.55 0.84 -12.50
C PRO A 103 13.14 2.22 -11.95
N PRO A 104 11.91 2.69 -12.23
CA PRO A 104 11.41 3.93 -11.66
C PRO A 104 11.55 3.88 -10.13
N PRO A 105 11.86 5.02 -9.48
CA PRO A 105 11.89 5.06 -8.02
C PRO A 105 10.51 4.66 -7.47
N PRO A 106 10.47 3.91 -6.36
CA PRO A 106 9.20 3.55 -5.75
C PRO A 106 8.41 4.82 -5.41
N PRO A 107 7.06 4.74 -5.48
CA PRO A 107 6.20 5.88 -5.20
C PRO A 107 6.50 6.45 -3.80
N ALA A 108 6.62 7.78 -3.73
CA ALA A 108 6.95 8.47 -2.50
C ALA A 108 5.83 8.31 -1.47
N CYS A 109 6.20 8.02 -0.23
CA CYS A 109 5.27 8.02 0.90
C CYS A 109 4.80 9.44 1.20
N PRO A 110 3.52 9.65 1.53
CA PRO A 110 3.06 10.96 2.00
C PRO A 110 3.80 11.35 3.28
N GLU A 111 4.13 12.64 3.43
CA GLU A 111 4.87 13.14 4.61
C GLU A 111 4.09 12.92 5.91
N ALA A 112 2.77 13.13 5.86
CA ALA A 112 1.86 12.88 6.97
C ALA A 112 1.29 11.47 6.90
N MET A 113 1.07 10.88 8.08
CA MET A 113 0.40 9.59 8.19
C MET A 113 -0.98 9.66 7.51
N PRO A 114 -1.25 8.81 6.50
CA PRO A 114 -2.51 8.83 5.79
C PRO A 114 -3.65 8.33 6.68
N LYS A 115 -4.88 8.76 6.39
CA LYS A 115 -6.06 8.21 7.07
C LYS A 115 -6.35 6.82 6.53
N ARG A 116 -6.67 5.87 7.42
CA ARG A 116 -7.14 4.55 7.02
C ARG A 116 -8.31 4.67 6.04
N GLY A 117 -8.20 4.00 4.89
CA GLY A 117 -9.19 4.00 3.83
C GLY A 117 -9.16 5.24 2.91
N SER A 118 -8.25 6.19 3.11
CA SER A 118 -8.08 7.27 2.14
C SER A 118 -7.46 6.75 0.85
N SER A 119 -7.74 7.43 -0.26
CA SER A 119 -7.23 7.05 -1.58
C SER A 119 -5.71 7.10 -1.65
N CYS A 120 -5.14 6.23 -2.48
CA CYS A 120 -3.72 6.21 -2.82
C CYS A 120 -3.54 5.76 -4.27
N ASP A 121 -2.60 6.37 -4.96
CA ASP A 121 -2.38 6.17 -6.40
C ASP A 121 -1.35 5.07 -6.69
N ALA A 122 -0.73 4.51 -5.65
CA ALA A 122 0.42 3.62 -5.73
C ALA A 122 0.05 2.23 -5.23
N ASP A 123 -0.46 1.37 -6.12
CA ASP A 123 -0.62 -0.05 -5.79
C ASP A 123 0.74 -0.62 -5.32
N ASP A 124 0.74 -1.25 -4.14
CA ASP A 124 1.91 -1.83 -3.47
C ASP A 124 2.93 -0.87 -2.82
N GLY A 125 2.61 0.42 -2.67
CA GLY A 125 3.38 1.33 -1.82
C GLY A 125 3.28 0.96 -0.33
N SER A 126 4.42 0.65 0.31
CA SER A 126 4.52 0.42 1.77
C SER A 126 5.28 1.57 2.43
N CYS A 127 4.68 2.16 3.46
CA CYS A 127 5.17 3.34 4.15
C CYS A 127 5.18 3.10 5.66
N SER A 128 6.22 3.59 6.35
CA SER A 128 6.36 3.45 7.80
C SER A 128 6.32 4.83 8.46
N TYR A 129 5.50 4.96 9.49
CA TYR A 129 5.31 6.17 10.27
C TYR A 129 5.55 5.89 11.75
N ILE A 130 5.75 6.94 12.53
CA ILE A 130 5.80 6.87 13.99
C ILE A 130 4.47 7.43 14.53
N ASP A 131 3.85 6.69 15.46
CA ASP A 131 2.61 7.12 16.10
C ASP A 131 2.86 8.07 17.28
N GLY A 132 1.78 8.47 17.98
CA GLY A 132 1.88 9.35 19.14
C GLY A 132 2.55 8.74 20.37
N CYS A 133 2.96 7.47 20.30
CA CYS A 133 3.60 6.70 21.36
C CYS A 133 5.01 6.22 20.94
N ASP A 134 5.60 6.83 19.91
CA ASP A 134 6.89 6.47 19.34
C ASP A 134 6.97 5.04 18.77
N ASN A 135 5.83 4.41 18.46
CA ASN A 135 5.81 3.08 17.84
C ASN A 135 5.80 3.17 16.31
N PRO A 136 6.52 2.27 15.61
CA PRO A 136 6.42 2.17 14.16
C PRO A 136 5.06 1.59 13.76
N ILE A 137 4.38 2.26 12.84
CA ILE A 137 3.16 1.80 12.18
C ILE A 137 3.41 1.72 10.67
N SER A 138 3.13 0.57 10.09
CA SER A 138 3.26 0.33 8.65
C SER A 138 1.90 0.46 7.96
N TYR A 139 1.86 1.30 6.93
CA TYR A 139 0.73 1.50 6.03
C TYR A 139 1.07 0.93 4.66
N ARG A 140 0.09 0.28 4.03
CA ARG A 140 0.18 -0.19 2.65
C ARG A 140 -0.98 0.33 1.84
N CYS A 141 -0.69 0.83 0.64
CA CYS A 141 -1.72 1.08 -0.35
C CYS A 141 -2.12 -0.24 -1.01
N ALA A 142 -3.38 -0.62 -0.86
CA ALA A 142 -3.93 -1.81 -1.47
C ALA A 142 -5.34 -1.53 -1.98
N GLU A 143 -5.58 -1.86 -3.26
CA GLU A 143 -6.85 -1.61 -3.95
C GLU A 143 -7.22 -0.12 -3.97
N GLY A 144 -6.22 0.74 -4.19
CA GLY A 144 -6.38 2.20 -4.21
C GLY A 144 -6.72 2.84 -2.85
N ALA A 145 -6.58 2.11 -1.73
CA ALA A 145 -6.83 2.63 -0.39
C ALA A 145 -5.71 2.30 0.61
N TRP A 146 -5.39 3.25 1.50
CA TRP A 146 -4.43 3.06 2.57
C TRP A 146 -4.97 2.12 3.65
N ARG A 147 -4.22 1.06 3.95
CA ARG A 147 -4.52 0.06 4.98
C ARG A 147 -3.36 -0.01 5.97
N VAL A 148 -3.65 -0.37 7.22
CA VAL A 148 -2.61 -0.60 8.24
C VAL A 148 -2.24 -2.08 8.25
N GLU A 149 -0.95 -2.39 8.14
CA GLU A 149 -0.45 -3.77 8.20
C GLU A 149 -0.14 -4.21 9.63
N SER A 150 0.34 -3.29 10.48
CA SER A 150 0.67 -3.59 11.88
C SER A 150 0.49 -2.36 12.76
N GLU A 151 -0.38 -2.50 13.77
CA GLU A 151 -0.52 -1.52 14.87
C GLU A 151 0.04 -2.15 16.13
N ILE A 152 1.06 -1.52 16.71
CA ILE A 152 1.45 -1.82 18.08
C ILE A 152 0.58 -0.93 18.94
N SER A 153 -0.34 -1.54 19.71
CA SER A 153 -1.14 -0.78 20.67
C SER A 153 -0.22 -0.15 21.70
N CYS A 154 -0.38 1.14 21.94
CA CYS A 154 0.21 1.77 23.12
C CYS A 154 -0.35 1.04 24.34
N ASN A 155 0.50 0.29 25.04
CA ASN A 155 0.19 -0.21 26.37
C ASN A 155 0.89 0.73 27.35
N PRO A 156 0.28 1.87 27.73
CA PRO A 156 0.89 2.76 28.69
C PRO A 156 1.23 1.97 29.96
N PRO A 157 2.36 2.25 30.62
CA PRO A 157 2.65 1.62 31.90
C PRO A 157 1.47 1.86 32.84
N PRO A 158 1.05 0.83 33.62
CA PRO A 158 -0.02 1.03 34.59
C PRO A 158 0.33 2.21 35.51
N PRO A 159 -0.64 3.06 35.87
CA PRO A 159 -0.40 4.18 36.77
C PRO A 159 0.29 3.67 38.03
N ALA A 160 1.24 4.48 38.53
CA ALA A 160 1.94 4.15 39.75
C ALA A 160 0.99 4.34 40.94
N CYS A 161 1.03 3.41 41.89
CA CYS A 161 0.34 3.55 43.16
C CYS A 161 0.71 4.89 43.83
N PRO A 162 -0.26 5.58 44.47
CA PRO A 162 0.03 6.78 45.23
C PRO A 162 1.14 6.55 46.26
N GLU A 163 2.04 7.50 46.49
CA GLU A 163 3.15 7.34 47.46
C GLU A 163 2.66 7.11 48.90
N SER A 164 1.46 7.58 49.21
CA SER A 164 0.83 7.44 50.52
C SER A 164 -0.49 6.71 50.40
N LEU A 165 -0.88 6.03 51.49
CA LEU A 165 -2.15 5.32 51.56
C LEU A 165 -3.31 6.28 51.19
N PRO A 166 -4.04 6.03 50.09
CA PRO A 166 -5.15 6.89 49.70
C PRO A 166 -6.27 6.80 50.73
N THR A 167 -7.04 7.89 50.86
CA THR A 167 -8.19 7.92 51.77
C THR A 167 -9.31 7.06 51.19
N ALA A 168 -9.92 6.21 52.01
CA ALA A 168 -11.08 5.43 51.57
C ALA A 168 -12.18 6.35 51.01
N GLY A 169 -12.65 6.07 49.80
CA GLY A 169 -13.61 6.87 49.05
C GLY A 169 -13.01 8.01 48.21
N SER A 170 -11.68 8.22 48.23
CA SER A 170 -11.05 9.19 47.33
C SER A 170 -11.03 8.66 45.90
N ALA A 171 -11.03 9.56 44.91
CA ALA A 171 -11.00 9.18 43.50
C ALA A 171 -9.73 8.40 43.15
N CYS A 172 -9.87 7.43 42.24
CA CYS A 172 -8.79 6.68 41.62
C CYS A 172 -8.94 6.70 40.10
N GLU A 173 -7.83 6.64 39.38
CA GLU A 173 -7.82 6.79 37.92
C GLU A 173 -8.16 5.49 37.19
N LEU A 174 -7.77 4.33 37.76
CA LEU A 174 -7.89 3.04 37.10
C LEU A 174 -8.69 2.02 37.93
N PRO A 175 -9.96 1.76 37.58
CA PRO A 175 -10.77 0.71 38.20
C PRO A 175 -10.08 -0.65 38.17
N GLY A 176 -10.03 -1.34 39.31
CA GLY A 176 -9.38 -2.65 39.46
C GLY A 176 -7.90 -2.60 39.84
N GLU A 177 -7.29 -1.41 39.94
CA GLU A 177 -5.93 -1.26 40.46
C GLU A 177 -5.85 -1.64 41.94
N SER A 178 -4.79 -2.37 42.34
CA SER A 178 -4.54 -2.75 43.73
C SER A 178 -3.14 -2.35 44.17
N CYS A 179 -3.04 -1.64 45.29
CA CYS A 179 -1.79 -1.15 45.85
C CYS A 179 -1.59 -1.71 47.26
N SER A 180 -0.37 -2.17 47.55
CA SER A 180 0.02 -2.66 48.87
C SER A 180 1.02 -1.70 49.51
N TYR A 181 0.70 -1.27 50.73
CA TYR A 181 1.51 -0.38 51.53
C TYR A 181 2.05 -1.15 52.73
N ASP A 182 3.35 -1.01 53.01
CA ASP A 182 3.94 -1.60 54.19
C ASP A 182 3.26 -1.08 55.46
N GLY A 183 2.90 -2.02 56.33
CA GLY A 183 2.33 -1.70 57.63
C GLY A 183 3.38 -1.09 58.58
N PRO A 184 2.95 -0.40 59.64
CA PRO A 184 3.87 0.05 60.70
C PRO A 184 4.62 -1.14 61.31
N PRO A 185 5.80 -0.93 61.93
CA PRO A 185 6.62 -2.01 62.49
C PRO A 185 5.88 -2.88 63.51
N ASP A 186 4.88 -2.32 64.19
CA ASP A 186 4.02 -3.03 65.16
C ASP A 186 2.94 -3.92 64.50
N CYS A 187 2.73 -3.78 63.18
CA CYS A 187 1.76 -4.52 62.39
C CYS A 187 2.34 -4.86 60.99
N PRO A 188 3.13 -5.94 60.86
CA PRO A 188 3.92 -6.25 59.66
C PRO A 188 3.09 -6.69 58.45
N GLN A 189 1.77 -6.66 58.53
CA GLN A 189 0.90 -7.04 57.43
C GLN A 189 0.65 -5.82 56.52
N PRO A 190 0.84 -5.95 55.21
CA PRO A 190 0.66 -4.84 54.29
C PRO A 190 -0.82 -4.45 54.21
N THR A 191 -1.09 -3.14 54.19
CA THR A 191 -2.44 -2.63 53.91
C THR A 191 -2.65 -2.62 52.41
N THR A 192 -3.67 -3.35 51.93
CA THR A 192 -4.01 -3.39 50.51
C THR A 192 -5.26 -2.56 50.24
N VAL A 193 -5.15 -1.64 49.30
CA VAL A 193 -6.26 -0.82 48.79
C VAL A 193 -6.56 -1.22 47.35
N THR A 194 -7.84 -1.14 46.97
CA THR A 194 -8.30 -1.47 45.62
C THR A 194 -9.20 -0.37 45.09
N CYS A 195 -8.93 0.09 43.87
CA CYS A 195 -9.78 1.03 43.15
C CYS A 195 -11.04 0.29 42.69
N GLY A 196 -12.19 0.69 43.23
CA GLY A 196 -13.48 0.10 42.89
C GLY A 196 -13.93 0.45 41.47
N ALA A 197 -14.93 -0.28 40.98
CA ALA A 197 -15.56 -0.01 39.68
C ALA A 197 -16.25 1.37 39.61
N ASP A 198 -16.52 1.96 40.77
CA ASP A 198 -17.05 3.30 40.97
C ASP A 198 -15.98 4.39 40.89
N GLY A 199 -14.71 4.03 40.67
CA GLY A 199 -13.60 4.99 40.59
C GLY A 199 -13.22 5.56 41.96
N THR A 200 -13.46 4.82 43.05
CA THR A 200 -13.02 5.22 44.39
C THR A 200 -12.13 4.16 45.06
N TRP A 201 -11.16 4.60 45.86
CA TRP A 201 -10.31 3.70 46.62
C TRP A 201 -11.09 3.05 47.77
N SER A 202 -11.01 1.73 47.86
CA SER A 202 -11.57 0.95 48.98
C SER A 202 -10.44 0.24 49.73
N VAL A 203 -10.53 0.22 51.06
CA VAL A 203 -9.57 -0.51 51.91
C VAL A 203 -10.09 -1.94 52.06
N THR A 204 -9.47 -2.87 51.35
CA THR A 204 -9.92 -4.27 51.30
C THR A 204 -9.45 -5.05 52.53
N ILE A 205 -8.30 -4.69 53.11
CA ILE A 205 -7.75 -5.29 54.32
C ILE A 205 -7.22 -4.18 55.24
N ALA A 206 -8.05 -3.74 56.19
CA ALA A 206 -7.57 -3.06 57.38
C ALA A 206 -7.32 -4.13 58.44
N VAL A 207 -6.07 -4.52 58.67
CA VAL A 207 -5.77 -5.41 59.80
C VAL A 207 -6.02 -4.60 61.07
N SER A 208 -7.13 -4.87 61.75
CA SER A 208 -7.39 -4.29 63.07
C SER A 208 -6.36 -4.89 64.02
N CYS A 209 -5.28 -4.15 64.28
CA CYS A 209 -4.34 -4.52 65.31
C CYS A 209 -5.07 -4.37 66.64
N ASN A 210 -5.53 -5.48 67.21
CA ASN A 210 -6.15 -5.48 68.52
C ASN A 210 -4.98 -5.52 69.52
N PRO A 211 -4.62 -4.40 70.19
CA PRO A 211 -3.52 -4.42 71.14
C PRO A 211 -3.84 -5.43 72.25
N PRO A 212 -2.86 -6.26 72.69
CA PRO A 212 -3.07 -7.11 73.85
C PRO A 212 -3.41 -6.24 75.08
N PRO A 213 -4.35 -6.67 75.95
CA PRO A 213 -4.69 -5.91 77.14
C PRO A 213 -3.45 -5.72 78.03
N PRO A 214 -3.29 -4.54 78.67
CA PRO A 214 -2.14 -4.25 79.52
C PRO A 214 -2.05 -5.23 80.71
N PRO A 215 -0.83 -5.54 81.20
CA PRO A 215 -0.57 -6.49 82.29
C PRO A 215 -1.09 -6.02 83.66
#